data_AF-A0A0V1BN10-F1
#
_entry.id   AF-A0A0V1BN10-F1
#
_cell.length_a   1.000
_cell.length_b   1.000
_cell.length_c   1.000
_cell.angle_alpha   90.00
_cell.angle_beta   90.00
_cell.angle_gamma   90.00
#
_symmetry.space_group_name_H-M   'P 1'
#
loop_
_entity.id
_entity.type
_entity.pdbx_description
1 polymer ?
#
loop_
_entity_poly.entity_id
_entity_poly.type
_entity_poly.pdbx_seq_one_letter_code
_entity_poly.pdbx_strand_id
1 'polypeptide(L)'
;LICLTIAESQIEPIAAALLMTSPFIYYNDVPDAEVNTRPSLRKVLSGETALKPPFSAKQNIKTQANPSVPVQIFSKSERSKYEIYQKIISKQLKKTIKVWSRRDKKLKANCKIPGRHILLVSTPI
;
A
#
# COMPACT_ATOMS: atom_id res chain seq x y z
N LEU A 1 8.44 -8.52 -11.38
CA LEU A 1 6.97 -8.35 -11.49
C LEU A 1 6.31 -9.19 -10.39
N ILE A 2 5.26 -8.69 -9.74
CA ILE A 2 4.47 -9.46 -8.76
C ILE A 2 3.05 -9.55 -9.31
N CYS A 3 2.51 -10.75 -9.44
CA CYS A 3 1.13 -11.02 -9.84
C CYS A 3 0.50 -11.96 -8.80
N LEU A 4 -0.77 -11.71 -8.45
CA LEU A 4 -1.49 -12.49 -7.45
C LEU A 4 -2.82 -12.97 -8.04
N THR A 5 -3.11 -14.26 -7.91
CA THR A 5 -4.45 -14.80 -8.15
C THR A 5 -5.28 -14.61 -6.89
N ILE A 6 -6.39 -13.88 -6.99
CA ILE A 6 -7.26 -13.52 -5.86
C ILE A 6 -8.70 -13.88 -6.17
N ALA A 7 -9.48 -14.12 -5.12
CA ALA A 7 -10.93 -14.25 -5.28
C ALA A 7 -11.56 -12.87 -5.53
N GLU A 8 -12.62 -12.85 -6.32
CA GLU A 8 -13.36 -11.63 -6.68
C GLU A 8 -13.92 -10.87 -5.45
N SER A 9 -14.25 -11.60 -4.38
CA SER A 9 -14.67 -11.03 -3.10
C SER A 9 -13.60 -10.16 -2.43
N GLN A 10 -12.34 -10.26 -2.86
CA GLN A 10 -11.23 -9.46 -2.34
C GLN A 10 -10.95 -8.19 -3.15
N ILE A 11 -11.75 -7.89 -4.18
CA ILE A 11 -11.59 -6.65 -4.94
C ILE A 11 -11.85 -5.42 -4.07
N GLU A 12 -12.85 -5.45 -3.18
CA GLU A 12 -13.22 -4.30 -2.34
C GLU A 12 -12.07 -3.84 -1.41
N PRO A 13 -11.39 -4.71 -0.63
CA PRO A 13 -10.24 -4.27 0.17
C PRO A 13 -9.06 -3.79 -0.70
N ILE A 14 -8.88 -4.32 -1.90
CA ILE A 14 -7.85 -3.80 -2.83
C ILE A 14 -8.23 -2.40 -3.31
N ALA A 15 -9.48 -2.20 -3.69
CA ALA A 15 -10.00 -0.90 -4.11
C ALA A 15 -9.88 0.14 -2.97
N ALA A 16 -10.16 -0.24 -1.73
CA ALA A 16 -9.95 0.64 -0.57
C ALA A 16 -8.46 1.04 -0.40
N ALA A 17 -7.54 0.11 -0.66
CA ALA A 17 -6.12 0.42 -0.64
C ALA A 17 -5.72 1.36 -1.80
N LEU A 18 -6.26 1.14 -3.00
CA LEU A 18 -6.03 1.98 -4.18
C LEU A 18 -6.60 3.39 -3.98
N LEU A 19 -7.79 3.52 -3.41
CA LEU A 19 -8.41 4.81 -3.11
C LEU A 19 -7.49 5.69 -2.26
N MET A 20 -6.80 5.09 -1.30
CA MET A 20 -5.81 5.79 -0.46
C MET A 20 -4.62 6.31 -1.27
N THR A 21 -4.22 5.62 -2.34
CA THR A 21 -3.12 6.04 -3.21
C THR A 21 -3.53 7.00 -4.32
N SER A 22 -4.84 7.16 -4.58
CA SER A 22 -5.40 8.01 -5.63
C SER A 22 -4.69 7.85 -6.99
N PRO A 23 -4.64 6.63 -7.55
CA PRO A 23 -3.93 6.37 -8.80
C PRO A 23 -4.60 7.09 -9.98
N PHE A 24 -3.81 7.38 -11.00
CA PHE A 24 -4.33 7.86 -12.27
C PHE A 24 -4.76 6.67 -13.13
N ILE A 25 -6.06 6.57 -13.46
CA ILE A 25 -6.64 5.48 -14.25
C ILE A 25 -6.89 5.98 -15.66
N TYR A 26 -6.16 5.43 -16.64
CA TYR A 26 -6.29 5.82 -18.06
C TYR A 26 -7.52 5.20 -18.73
N TYR A 27 -7.67 3.88 -18.59
CA TYR A 27 -8.77 3.10 -19.15
C TYR A 27 -9.17 2.01 -18.14
N ASN A 28 -10.43 1.63 -18.13
CA ASN A 28 -10.91 0.51 -17.32
C ASN A 28 -12.09 -0.18 -18.03
N ASP A 29 -12.06 -1.51 -18.02
CA ASP A 29 -13.12 -2.37 -18.59
C ASP A 29 -13.85 -3.10 -17.45
N VAL A 30 -14.30 -2.34 -16.44
CA VAL A 30 -15.00 -2.91 -15.28
C VAL A 30 -16.52 -2.80 -15.51
N PRO A 31 -17.27 -3.91 -15.49
CA PRO A 31 -18.72 -3.86 -15.67
C PRO A 31 -19.43 -3.08 -14.57
N ASP A 32 -20.49 -2.34 -14.92
CA ASP A 32 -21.25 -1.53 -13.94
C ASP A 32 -21.81 -2.36 -12.78
N ALA A 33 -22.17 -3.63 -13.01
CA ALA A 33 -22.62 -4.54 -11.96
C ALA A 33 -21.55 -4.73 -10.86
N GLU A 34 -20.28 -4.82 -11.26
CA GLU A 34 -19.14 -4.95 -10.36
C GLU A 34 -18.83 -3.64 -9.63
N VAL A 35 -19.01 -2.51 -10.31
CA VAL A 35 -18.81 -1.17 -9.74
C VAL A 35 -19.89 -0.83 -8.71
N ASN A 36 -21.15 -1.14 -9.01
CA ASN A 36 -22.29 -0.78 -8.18
C ASN A 36 -22.34 -1.58 -6.87
N THR A 37 -21.79 -2.79 -6.86
CA THR A 37 -21.71 -3.64 -5.66
C THR A 37 -20.53 -3.29 -4.76
N ARG A 38 -19.55 -2.50 -5.25
CA ARG A 38 -18.27 -2.24 -4.58
C ARG A 38 -18.02 -0.75 -4.38
N PRO A 39 -18.36 -0.19 -3.20
CA PRO A 39 -18.31 1.24 -2.98
C PRO A 39 -16.90 1.81 -3.11
N SER A 40 -15.87 1.12 -2.62
CA SER A 40 -14.49 1.63 -2.76
C SER A 40 -14.04 1.61 -4.21
N LEU A 41 -14.42 0.58 -4.99
CA LEU A 41 -14.09 0.49 -6.41
C LEU A 41 -14.74 1.63 -7.20
N ARG A 42 -16.02 1.90 -6.95
CA ARG A 42 -16.72 3.04 -7.56
C ARG A 42 -16.00 4.36 -7.30
N LYS A 43 -15.54 4.59 -6.07
CA LYS A 43 -14.82 5.81 -5.69
C LYS A 43 -13.45 5.94 -6.37
N VAL A 44 -12.76 4.81 -6.53
CA VAL A 44 -11.48 4.76 -7.25
C VAL A 44 -11.69 5.15 -8.71
N LEU A 45 -12.68 4.54 -9.37
CA LEU A 45 -12.98 4.81 -10.78
C LEU A 45 -13.52 6.22 -11.02
N SER A 46 -14.27 6.78 -10.05
CA SER A 46 -14.74 8.17 -10.13
C SER A 46 -13.67 9.21 -9.79
N GLY A 47 -12.47 8.80 -9.37
CA GLY A 47 -11.39 9.71 -8.98
C GLY A 47 -11.68 10.50 -7.70
N GLU A 48 -12.39 9.92 -6.72
CA GLU A 48 -12.66 10.61 -5.45
C GLU A 48 -11.34 10.85 -4.68
N THR A 49 -10.97 12.12 -4.49
CA THR A 49 -9.71 12.54 -3.83
C THR A 49 -9.90 13.05 -2.41
N ALA A 50 -11.15 13.16 -1.95
CA ALA A 50 -11.52 13.69 -0.65
C ALA A 50 -11.31 12.67 0.48
N LEU A 51 -10.06 12.28 0.70
CA LEU A 51 -9.68 11.39 1.80
C LEU A 51 -9.78 12.12 3.14
N LYS A 52 -10.44 11.49 4.10
CA LYS A 52 -10.45 11.89 5.51
C LYS A 52 -9.33 11.15 6.27
N PRO A 53 -8.79 11.73 7.36
CA PRO A 53 -7.87 11.00 8.22
C PRO A 53 -8.50 9.68 8.73
N PRO A 54 -7.71 8.60 8.87
CA PRO A 54 -6.26 8.52 8.69
C PRO A 54 -5.82 8.43 7.22
N PHE A 55 -4.73 9.14 6.87
CA PHE A 55 -4.14 9.19 5.52
C PHE A 55 -3.24 8.00 5.16
N SER A 56 -3.49 6.86 5.79
CA SER A 56 -2.82 5.59 5.54
C SER A 56 -3.75 4.46 5.89
N ALA A 57 -3.72 3.38 5.10
CA ALA A 57 -4.55 2.21 5.32
C ALA A 57 -3.71 0.92 5.29
N LYS A 58 -4.25 -0.10 5.94
CA LYS A 58 -3.77 -1.48 5.88
C LYS A 58 -4.96 -2.36 5.50
N GLN A 59 -4.78 -3.14 4.44
CA GLN A 59 -5.76 -4.12 3.99
C GLN A 59 -5.10 -5.50 4.03
N ASN A 60 -5.90 -6.54 4.34
CA ASN A 60 -5.42 -7.91 4.33
C ASN A 60 -6.23 -8.69 3.29
N ILE A 61 -5.53 -9.40 2.42
CA ILE A 61 -6.12 -10.24 1.39
C ILE A 61 -5.44 -11.60 1.44
N LYS A 62 -5.91 -12.56 0.65
CA LYS A 62 -5.36 -13.92 0.57
C LYS A 62 -5.43 -14.43 -0.86
N THR A 63 -4.36 -15.07 -1.34
CA THR A 63 -4.36 -15.64 -2.68
C THR A 63 -5.36 -16.79 -2.80
N GLN A 64 -5.90 -17.03 -4.00
CA GLN A 64 -6.85 -18.12 -4.28
C GLN A 64 -6.18 -19.52 -4.37
N ALA A 65 -4.85 -19.58 -4.28
CA ALA A 65 -4.09 -20.84 -4.30
C ALA A 65 -4.38 -21.73 -3.07
N ASN A 66 -4.10 -23.03 -3.21
CA ASN A 66 -4.10 -24.01 -2.12
C ASN A 66 -2.66 -24.55 -1.93
N PRO A 67 -1.97 -24.25 -0.80
CA PRO A 67 -2.42 -23.44 0.31
C PRO A 67 -2.45 -21.93 -0.02
N SER A 68 -3.35 -21.22 0.66
CA SER A 68 -3.51 -19.78 0.46
C SER A 68 -2.39 -18.99 1.14
N VAL A 69 -1.91 -17.95 0.46
CA VAL A 69 -0.86 -17.05 0.95
C VAL A 69 -1.50 -15.74 1.43
N PRO A 70 -1.30 -15.33 2.71
CA PRO A 70 -1.80 -14.06 3.21
C PRO A 70 -0.95 -12.90 2.67
N VAL A 71 -1.61 -11.83 2.25
CA VAL A 71 -0.96 -10.61 1.73
C VAL A 71 -1.48 -9.40 2.48
N GLN A 72 -0.57 -8.52 2.91
CA GLN A 72 -0.89 -7.25 3.56
C GLN A 72 -0.57 -6.11 2.62
N ILE A 73 -1.57 -5.29 2.31
CA ILE A 73 -1.43 -4.11 1.46
C ILE A 73 -1.37 -2.89 2.36
N PHE A 74 -0.25 -2.18 2.32
CA PHE A 74 -0.07 -0.91 2.99
C PHE A 74 -0.17 0.22 1.98
N SER A 75 -1.05 1.18 2.21
CA SER A 75 -1.23 2.34 1.34
C SER A 75 -1.18 3.64 2.13
N LYS A 76 -0.77 4.70 1.45
CA LYS A 76 -0.62 6.05 1.99
C LYS A 76 -1.02 7.06 0.92
N SER A 77 -1.71 8.11 1.32
CA SER A 77 -1.99 9.24 0.43
C SER A 77 -0.87 10.26 0.43
N GLU A 78 -0.89 11.15 -0.57
CA GLU A 78 0.04 12.29 -0.67
C GLU A 78 -0.07 13.26 0.52
N ARG A 79 -1.26 13.35 1.13
CA ARG A 79 -1.52 14.20 2.30
C ARG A 79 -0.76 13.73 3.55
N SER A 80 -0.50 12.43 3.68
CA SER A 80 0.30 11.93 4.80
C SER A 80 1.74 12.44 4.68
N LYS A 81 2.30 13.02 5.75
CA LYS A 81 3.73 13.39 5.78
C LYS A 81 4.62 12.32 6.41
N TYR A 82 4.04 11.19 6.83
CA TYR A 82 4.82 10.10 7.41
C TYR A 82 5.58 9.31 6.35
N GLU A 83 6.82 8.97 6.72
CA GLU A 83 7.66 8.01 6.01
C GLU A 83 7.02 6.61 6.12
N ILE A 84 6.78 5.97 4.98
CA ILE A 84 5.95 4.77 4.88
C ILE A 84 6.61 3.55 5.53
N TYR A 85 7.92 3.40 5.43
CA TYR A 85 8.61 2.23 5.95
C TYR A 85 8.63 2.24 7.48
N GLN A 86 9.18 3.29 8.09
CA GLN A 86 9.36 3.33 9.54
C GLN A 86 8.06 3.58 10.30
N LYS A 87 7.25 4.55 9.87
CA LYS A 87 6.08 5.00 10.64
C LYS A 87 4.83 4.17 10.39
N ILE A 88 4.74 3.51 9.25
CA ILE A 88 3.57 2.69 8.86
C ILE A 88 3.96 1.21 8.88
N ILE A 89 4.79 0.74 7.95
CA ILE A 89 5.03 -0.70 7.74
C ILE A 89 5.72 -1.36 8.95
N SER A 90 6.83 -0.80 9.44
CA SER A 90 7.62 -1.38 10.54
C SER A 90 6.80 -1.44 11.84
N LYS A 91 6.05 -0.38 12.11
CA LYS A 91 5.18 -0.27 13.29
C LYS A 91 4.05 -1.31 13.25
N GLN A 92 3.46 -1.53 12.07
CA GLN A 92 2.37 -2.49 11.88
C GLN A 92 2.85 -3.94 11.88
N LEU A 93 3.97 -4.23 11.21
CA LEU A 93 4.55 -5.58 11.18
C LEU A 93 5.24 -5.95 12.50
N LYS A 94 5.59 -4.97 13.34
CA LYS A 94 6.44 -5.14 14.54
C LYS A 94 7.78 -5.82 14.19
N LYS A 95 8.31 -5.50 13.01
CA LYS A 95 9.57 -6.05 12.49
C LYS A 95 10.53 -4.94 12.07
N THR A 96 11.81 -5.25 12.14
CA THR A 96 12.87 -4.42 11.55
C THR A 96 12.87 -4.64 10.04
N ILE A 97 12.81 -3.56 9.27
CA ILE A 97 12.86 -3.57 7.81
C ILE A 97 14.16 -2.94 7.33
N LYS A 98 14.80 -3.58 6.35
CA LYS A 98 15.92 -3.01 5.61
C LYS A 98 15.36 -2.25 4.41
N VAL A 99 15.78 -1.00 4.24
CA VAL A 99 15.29 -0.12 3.17
C VAL A 99 16.49 0.33 2.34
N TRP A 100 16.49 -0.06 1.07
CA TRP A 100 17.45 0.40 0.08
C TRP A 100 16.82 1.56 -0.70
N SER A 101 17.53 2.68 -0.83
CA SER A 101 17.08 3.82 -1.63
C SER A 101 18.25 4.44 -2.39
N ARG A 102 18.01 4.97 -3.59
CA ARG A 102 18.99 5.83 -4.26
C ARG A 102 19.15 7.10 -3.43
N ARG A 103 20.39 7.59 -3.26
CA ARG A 103 20.63 8.88 -2.60
C ARG A 103 20.08 10.00 -3.48
N ASP A 104 18.89 10.47 -3.19
CA ASP A 104 18.34 11.72 -3.74
C ASP A 104 18.58 12.92 -2.79
N LYS A 105 19.35 12.72 -1.71
CA LYS A 105 19.60 13.68 -0.61
C LYS A 105 18.33 14.15 0.12
N LYS A 106 17.14 13.63 -0.20
CA LYS A 106 15.85 13.99 0.44
C LYS A 106 15.55 13.10 1.64
N LEU A 107 15.93 11.81 1.57
CA LEU A 107 15.80 10.90 2.69
C LEU A 107 16.91 11.12 3.71
N LYS A 108 16.57 11.76 4.84
CA LYS A 108 17.43 11.81 6.02
C LYS A 108 17.39 10.45 6.71
N ALA A 109 18.49 9.70 6.68
CA ALA A 109 18.63 8.48 7.46
C ALA A 109 18.52 8.84 8.94
N ASN A 110 17.36 8.59 9.56
CA ASN A 110 17.20 8.72 11.01
C ASN A 110 17.89 7.53 11.70
N CYS A 111 19.21 7.54 11.72
CA CYS A 111 20.03 6.54 12.41
C CYS A 111 20.55 7.10 13.75
N LYS A 112 19.66 7.26 14.73
CA LYS A 112 20.01 7.23 16.17
C LYS A 112 18.84 6.63 16.96
N ILE A 113 18.65 5.31 16.87
CA ILE A 113 17.78 4.59 17.81
C ILE A 113 18.57 3.37 18.33
N PRO A 114 18.93 3.32 19.62
CA PRO A 114 19.53 2.13 20.22
C PRO A 114 18.58 0.93 20.04
N GLY A 115 19.09 -0.17 19.45
CA GLY A 115 18.35 -1.43 19.32
C GLY A 115 17.44 -1.62 18.09
N ARG A 116 17.40 -0.71 17.11
CA ARG A 116 16.65 -0.92 15.85
C ARG A 116 17.46 -0.54 14.61
N HIS A 117 17.83 -1.53 13.80
CA HIS A 117 18.65 -1.40 12.60
C HIS A 117 17.81 -1.07 11.34
N ILE A 118 17.39 0.18 11.17
CA ILE A 118 17.09 0.65 9.82
C ILE A 118 18.43 1.03 9.19
N LEU A 119 18.98 0.10 8.41
CA LEU A 119 20.24 0.31 7.69
C LEU A 119 19.91 0.82 6.29
N LEU A 120 20.34 2.04 6.00
CA LEU A 120 20.39 2.56 4.64
C LEU A 120 21.61 1.96 3.96
N VAL A 121 21.40 0.95 3.11
CA VAL A 121 22.47 0.25 2.40
C VAL A 121 22.75 0.95 1.06
N SER A 122 24.01 1.22 0.78
CA SER A 122 24.47 2.21 -0.22
C SER A 122 24.62 1.69 -1.66
N THR A 123 24.49 0.40 -1.91
CA THR A 123 24.77 -0.20 -3.22
C THR A 123 23.86 -1.42 -3.46
N PRO A 124 23.32 -1.61 -4.68
CA PRO A 124 22.71 -2.88 -5.06
C PRO A 124 23.79 -3.96 -5.22
N ILE A 125 23.44 -5.21 -4.93
CA ILE A 125 24.21 -6.39 -5.34
C ILE A 125 24.08 -6.53 -6.85
#